data_AF-A0A7N2L779-F1
#
_entry.id   AF-A0A7N2L779-F1
#
_cell.length_a   1.000
_cell.length_b   1.000
_cell.length_c   1.000
_cell.angle_alpha   90.00
_cell.angle_beta   90.00
_cell.angle_gamma   90.00
#
_symmetry.space_group_name_H-M   'P 1'
#
loop_
_entity.id
_entity.type
_entity.pdbx_description
1 polymer ?
#
loop_
_entity_poly.entity_id
_entity_poly.type
_entity_poly.pdbx_seq_one_letter_code
_entity_poly.pdbx_strand_id
1 'polypeptide(L)'
;MIVLINPVSGWWNVHFIDSHFYPPDAKLIKSLPLCSTPQPDILIWPKEKYGNYSVKSGYKLLYGMEDVLHSLWSCDKLKAVWEKDFGWAVRSGNSLNSFSKLLKLIQSKPHSVALFAATAWSVWYHKNKTRLNETTLPLEKITDFARDYIRDFNNLIKIPPCSRYAVQRRWCPPVPDYWKVNFHGIGVVIRNSNGKVRAALSEKIKKPPTVEILELLAAKRAVLFSLETAGRELKGVT
;
A
#
# COMPACT_ATOMS: atom_id res chain seq x y z
N MET A 1 28.47 1.13 18.23
CA MET A 1 27.64 0.06 17.65
C MET A 1 27.73 -1.13 18.61
N ILE A 2 26.60 -1.58 19.16
CA ILE A 2 26.58 -2.76 20.03
C ILE A 2 26.56 -3.99 19.11
N VAL A 3 27.55 -4.87 19.24
CA VAL A 3 27.64 -6.07 18.40
C VAL A 3 27.54 -7.31 19.29
N LEU A 4 26.38 -7.97 19.24
CA LEU A 4 26.13 -9.23 19.95
C LEU A 4 27.01 -10.37 19.43
N ILE A 5 27.53 -10.21 18.21
CA ILE A 5 28.45 -11.13 17.54
C ILE A 5 29.85 -10.51 17.59
N ASN A 6 30.85 -11.29 17.99
CA ASN A 6 32.22 -10.86 17.95
C ASN A 6 32.69 -10.79 16.47
N PRO A 7 33.14 -9.62 15.99
CA PRO A 7 33.47 -9.42 14.58
C PRO A 7 34.73 -10.17 14.13
N VAL A 8 35.57 -10.62 15.07
CA VAL A 8 36.79 -11.39 14.79
C VAL A 8 36.47 -12.89 14.72
N SER A 9 35.69 -13.41 15.68
CA SER A 9 35.39 -14.85 15.72
C SER A 9 34.15 -15.24 14.92
N GLY A 10 33.25 -14.29 14.60
CA GLY A 10 31.95 -14.58 14.00
C GLY A 10 30.96 -15.28 14.94
N TRP A 11 31.31 -15.41 16.22
CA TRP A 11 30.51 -16.10 17.25
C TRP A 11 29.89 -15.14 18.26
N TRP A 12 28.96 -15.64 19.07
CA TRP A 12 28.35 -14.87 20.16
C TRP A 12 29.40 -14.23 21.07
N ASN A 13 29.25 -12.94 21.33
CA ASN A 13 30.05 -12.22 22.32
C ASN A 13 29.53 -12.56 23.72
N VAL A 14 29.93 -13.74 24.23
CA VAL A 14 29.42 -14.32 25.46
C VAL A 14 29.53 -13.37 26.64
N HIS A 15 30.69 -12.73 26.82
CA HIS A 15 30.91 -11.78 27.91
C HIS A 15 29.96 -10.58 27.85
N PHE A 16 29.75 -10.02 26.65
CA PHE A 16 28.81 -8.93 26.46
C PHE A 16 27.37 -9.37 26.75
N ILE A 17 26.96 -10.53 26.24
CA ILE A 17 25.60 -11.06 26.43
C ILE A 17 25.31 -11.33 27.90
N ASP A 18 26.23 -11.98 28.62
CA ASP A 18 26.04 -12.33 30.03
C ASP A 18 26.08 -11.13 30.97
N SER A 19 26.69 -10.02 30.57
CA SER A 19 26.73 -8.77 31.36
C SER A 19 25.56 -7.81 31.09
N HIS A 20 24.85 -7.97 29.98
CA HIS A 20 23.82 -7.01 29.53
C HIS A 20 22.41 -7.61 29.42
N PHE A 21 22.26 -8.93 29.49
CA PHE A 21 20.96 -9.60 29.40
C PHE A 21 20.64 -10.39 30.67
N TYR A 22 19.36 -10.46 31.00
CA TYR A 22 18.86 -11.32 32.08
C TYR A 22 19.25 -12.79 31.80
N PRO A 23 19.73 -13.58 32.80
CA PRO A 23 20.37 -14.88 32.51
C PRO A 23 19.53 -15.88 31.69
N PRO A 24 18.20 -16.00 31.88
CA PRO A 24 17.34 -16.77 30.99
C PRO A 24 17.35 -16.29 29.52
N ASP A 25 17.32 -14.98 29.28
CA ASP A 25 17.37 -14.41 27.93
C ASP A 25 18.77 -14.58 27.32
N ALA A 26 19.82 -14.37 28.11
CA ALA A 26 21.20 -14.63 27.70
C ALA A 26 21.40 -16.07 27.24
N LYS A 27 20.78 -17.04 27.94
CA LYS A 27 20.78 -18.45 27.55
C LYS A 27 20.04 -18.67 26.22
N LEU A 28 18.89 -18.03 26.02
CA LEU A 28 18.12 -18.12 24.77
C LEU A 28 18.88 -17.51 23.60
N ILE A 29 19.46 -16.32 23.77
CA ILE A 29 20.25 -15.63 22.74
C ILE A 29 21.43 -16.52 22.31
N LYS A 30 22.20 -17.04 23.26
CA LYS A 30 23.33 -17.94 22.97
C LYS A 30 22.92 -19.28 22.35
N SER A 31 21.66 -19.69 22.49
CA SER A 31 21.13 -20.94 21.88
C SER A 31 20.75 -20.79 20.42
N LEU A 32 20.62 -19.56 19.91
CA LEU A 32 20.31 -19.32 18.50
C LEU A 32 21.51 -19.73 17.64
N PRO A 33 21.31 -20.58 16.61
CA PRO A 33 22.39 -21.02 15.75
C PRO A 33 22.92 -19.85 14.90
N LEU A 34 24.23 -19.65 14.91
CA LEU A 34 24.91 -18.73 14.01
C LEU A 34 25.37 -19.49 12.75
N CYS A 35 25.33 -18.81 11.61
CA CYS A 35 25.86 -19.35 10.37
C CYS A 35 27.39 -19.44 10.46
N SER A 36 27.98 -20.61 10.20
CA SER A 36 29.44 -20.78 10.18
C SER A 36 30.11 -20.12 8.97
N THR A 37 29.31 -19.71 7.97
CA THR A 37 29.79 -18.95 6.81
C THR A 37 29.38 -17.49 6.95
N PRO A 38 30.28 -16.53 6.67
CA PRO A 38 29.92 -15.12 6.62
C PRO A 38 28.85 -14.90 5.54
N GLN A 39 27.65 -14.51 5.97
CA GLN A 39 26.54 -14.14 5.08
C GLN A 39 26.11 -12.71 5.45
N PRO A 40 25.75 -11.87 4.46
CA PRO A 40 25.16 -10.57 4.77
C PRO A 40 23.84 -10.76 5.53
N ASP A 41 23.55 -9.86 6.47
CA ASP A 41 22.25 -9.85 7.15
C ASP A 41 21.13 -9.69 6.13
N ILE A 42 20.18 -10.63 6.16
CA ILE A 42 18.98 -10.60 5.31
C ILE A 42 17.73 -10.58 6.19
N LEU A 43 16.75 -9.76 5.78
CA LEU A 43 15.43 -9.78 6.41
C LEU A 43 14.69 -11.04 5.96
N ILE A 44 14.29 -11.89 6.91
CA ILE A 44 13.58 -13.14 6.66
C ILE A 44 12.15 -13.02 7.20
N TRP A 45 11.18 -13.34 6.34
CA TRP A 45 9.77 -13.38 6.67
C TRP A 45 9.33 -14.81 7.06
N PRO A 46 8.97 -15.07 8.33
CA PRO A 46 8.79 -16.44 8.84
C PRO A 46 7.50 -17.13 8.36
N LYS A 47 6.63 -16.44 7.61
CA LYS A 47 5.36 -16.99 7.13
C LYS A 47 5.42 -17.57 5.72
N GLU A 48 6.57 -17.49 5.06
CA GLU A 48 6.78 -18.02 3.71
C GLU A 48 8.02 -18.92 3.72
N LYS A 49 7.97 -20.03 2.97
CA LYS A 49 9.02 -21.07 2.97
C LYS A 49 10.42 -20.54 2.65
N TYR A 50 10.50 -19.51 1.80
CA TYR A 50 11.76 -18.93 1.32
C TYR A 50 12.14 -17.63 2.04
N GLY A 51 11.43 -17.25 3.11
CA GLY A 51 11.74 -16.03 3.84
C GLY A 51 11.38 -14.73 3.12
N ASN A 52 10.77 -14.79 1.94
CA ASN A 52 10.38 -13.58 1.21
C ASN A 52 9.06 -13.03 1.75
N TYR A 53 9.05 -11.72 2.04
CA TYR A 53 7.82 -11.04 2.39
C TYR A 53 6.87 -10.99 1.18
N SER A 54 5.60 -11.32 1.41
CA SER A 54 4.52 -11.08 0.46
C SER A 54 3.42 -10.28 1.16
N VAL A 55 2.79 -9.33 0.46
CA VAL A 55 1.62 -8.59 1.00
C VAL A 55 0.55 -9.57 1.49
N LYS A 56 0.37 -10.69 0.78
CA LYS A 56 -0.58 -11.76 1.12
C LYS A 56 -0.26 -12.41 2.47
N SER A 57 0.98 -12.83 2.71
CA SER A 57 1.37 -13.46 3.97
C SER A 57 1.44 -12.46 5.13
N GLY A 58 1.80 -11.20 4.84
CA GLY A 58 1.65 -10.08 5.76
C GLY A 58 0.20 -9.89 6.22
N TYR A 59 -0.73 -9.83 5.27
CA TYR A 59 -2.15 -9.68 5.58
C TYR A 59 -2.71 -10.87 6.35
N LYS A 60 -2.33 -12.11 5.96
CA LYS A 60 -2.75 -13.35 6.64
C LYS A 60 -2.23 -13.43 8.08
N LEU A 61 -1.02 -12.94 8.35
CA LEU A 61 -0.50 -12.83 9.72
C LEU A 61 -1.35 -11.86 10.56
N LEU A 62 -1.81 -10.75 9.97
CA LEU A 62 -2.55 -9.70 10.67
C LEU A 62 -4.04 -10.03 10.88
N TYR A 63 -4.68 -10.69 9.92
CA TYR A 63 -6.13 -11.00 9.93
C TYR A 63 -6.47 -12.44 10.34
N GLY A 64 -5.47 -13.30 10.51
CA GLY A 64 -5.70 -14.74 10.72
C GLY A 64 -6.16 -15.46 9.45
N MET A 65 -6.87 -16.58 9.60
CA MET A 65 -7.36 -17.40 8.48
C MET A 65 -8.58 -16.78 7.74
N GLU A 66 -8.85 -15.48 7.90
CA GLU A 66 -9.91 -14.80 7.16
C GLU A 66 -9.53 -14.73 5.67
N ASP A 67 -10.37 -15.27 4.80
CA ASP A 67 -10.19 -15.18 3.35
C ASP A 67 -10.97 -14.01 2.74
N VAL A 68 -10.69 -13.69 1.47
CA VAL A 68 -11.33 -12.57 0.75
C VAL A 68 -12.86 -12.71 0.72
N LEU A 69 -13.36 -13.95 0.65
CA LEU A 69 -14.79 -14.22 0.61
C LEU A 69 -15.43 -13.85 1.95
N HIS A 70 -14.87 -14.28 3.08
CA HIS A 70 -15.36 -13.88 4.40
C HIS A 70 -15.18 -12.38 4.62
N SER A 71 -14.01 -11.82 4.26
CA SER A 71 -13.74 -10.41 4.50
C SER A 71 -14.70 -9.46 3.77
N LEU A 72 -15.21 -9.85 2.60
CA LEU A 72 -16.05 -8.99 1.75
C LEU A 72 -17.51 -9.42 1.64
N TRP A 73 -17.83 -10.71 1.80
CA TRP A 73 -19.15 -11.25 1.45
C TRP A 73 -19.78 -12.14 2.53
N SER A 74 -19.12 -13.22 2.92
CA SER A 74 -19.75 -14.27 3.74
C SER A 74 -19.77 -13.99 5.25
N CYS A 75 -19.17 -12.89 5.71
CA CYS A 75 -19.27 -12.47 7.10
C CYS A 75 -20.72 -12.13 7.48
N ASP A 76 -21.21 -12.67 8.59
CA ASP A 76 -22.58 -12.44 9.07
C ASP A 76 -22.93 -10.97 9.27
N LYS A 77 -21.96 -10.16 9.71
CA LYS A 77 -22.14 -8.71 9.91
C LYS A 77 -22.43 -7.98 8.60
N LEU A 78 -21.98 -8.52 7.46
CA LEU A 78 -22.15 -7.91 6.15
C LEU A 78 -23.44 -8.32 5.45
N LYS A 79 -24.19 -9.31 5.98
CA LYS A 79 -25.44 -9.78 5.37
C LYS A 79 -26.41 -8.63 5.10
N ALA A 80 -26.61 -7.75 6.08
CA ALA A 80 -27.49 -6.59 5.94
C ALA A 80 -27.05 -5.60 4.85
N VAL A 81 -25.74 -5.45 4.63
CA VAL A 81 -25.17 -4.58 3.58
C VAL A 81 -25.53 -5.11 2.19
N TRP A 82 -25.41 -6.44 2.02
CA TRP A 82 -25.62 -7.10 0.74
C TRP A 82 -27.10 -7.40 0.46
N GLU A 83 -27.94 -7.58 1.47
CA GLU A 83 -29.33 -8.01 1.30
C GLU A 83 -30.17 -7.04 0.46
N LYS A 84 -29.92 -5.74 0.60
CA LYS A 84 -30.73 -4.68 -0.03
C LYS A 84 -30.64 -4.69 -1.57
N ASP A 85 -29.43 -4.81 -2.13
CA ASP A 85 -29.21 -4.78 -3.59
C ASP A 85 -28.81 -6.15 -4.18
N PHE A 86 -28.29 -7.05 -3.34
CA PHE A 86 -27.75 -8.35 -3.72
C PHE A 86 -28.41 -9.51 -2.97
N GLY A 87 -29.57 -9.30 -2.34
CA GLY A 87 -30.29 -10.36 -1.63
C GLY A 87 -30.59 -11.60 -2.50
N TRP A 88 -30.75 -11.44 -3.82
CA TRP A 88 -30.86 -12.56 -4.75
C TRP A 88 -29.61 -13.45 -4.80
N ALA A 89 -28.42 -12.87 -4.63
CA ALA A 89 -27.16 -13.59 -4.58
C ALA A 89 -26.89 -14.14 -3.18
N VAL A 90 -27.27 -13.41 -2.12
CA VAL A 90 -27.20 -13.90 -0.72
C VAL A 90 -28.09 -15.13 -0.53
N ARG A 91 -29.32 -15.09 -1.08
CA ARG A 91 -30.31 -16.18 -1.01
C ARG A 91 -30.13 -17.25 -2.08
N SER A 92 -29.10 -17.17 -2.93
CA SER A 92 -28.92 -18.05 -4.09
C SER A 92 -28.79 -19.53 -3.74
N GLY A 93 -28.65 -19.93 -2.47
CA GLY A 93 -28.62 -21.33 -2.00
C GLY A 93 -27.40 -22.15 -2.48
N ASN A 94 -26.70 -21.67 -3.49
CA ASN A 94 -25.42 -22.18 -3.95
C ASN A 94 -24.39 -21.97 -2.84
N SER A 95 -23.69 -23.04 -2.47
CA SER A 95 -22.50 -22.93 -1.62
C SER A 95 -21.43 -22.11 -2.36
N LEU A 96 -21.48 -20.79 -2.15
CA LEU A 96 -20.47 -19.84 -2.60
C LEU A 96 -19.26 -20.02 -1.69
N ASN A 97 -18.49 -21.09 -1.96
CA ASN A 97 -17.29 -21.43 -1.20
C ASN A 97 -16.01 -20.78 -1.75
N SER A 98 -16.14 -19.93 -2.78
CA SER A 98 -15.02 -19.17 -3.32
C SER A 98 -15.48 -17.84 -3.92
N PHE A 99 -14.61 -16.83 -3.84
CA PHE A 99 -14.86 -15.52 -4.42
C PHE A 99 -15.06 -15.59 -5.95
N SER A 100 -14.37 -16.50 -6.64
CA SER A 100 -14.53 -16.69 -8.08
C SER A 100 -15.94 -17.12 -8.49
N LYS A 101 -16.60 -17.99 -7.71
CA LYS A 101 -18.00 -18.38 -7.96
C LYS A 101 -18.95 -17.20 -7.73
N LEU A 102 -18.71 -16.41 -6.68
CA LEU A 102 -19.47 -15.19 -6.41
C LEU A 102 -19.35 -14.20 -7.59
N LEU A 103 -18.14 -13.94 -8.09
CA LEU A 103 -17.95 -13.05 -9.22
C LEU A 103 -18.71 -13.53 -10.47
N LYS A 104 -18.68 -14.83 -10.79
CA LYS A 104 -19.46 -15.39 -11.90
C LYS A 104 -20.96 -15.16 -11.72
N LEU A 105 -21.47 -15.33 -10.50
CA LEU A 105 -22.87 -15.08 -10.19
C LEU A 105 -23.24 -13.60 -10.39
N ILE A 106 -22.42 -12.67 -9.90
CA ILE A 106 -22.65 -11.22 -10.09
C ILE A 106 -22.58 -10.84 -11.57
N GLN A 107 -21.61 -11.40 -12.31
CA GLN A 107 -21.44 -11.16 -13.75
C GLN A 107 -22.63 -11.64 -14.60
N SER A 108 -23.44 -12.58 -14.10
CA SER A 108 -24.70 -12.96 -14.77
C SER A 108 -25.70 -11.81 -14.88
N LYS A 109 -25.53 -10.75 -14.08
CA LYS A 109 -26.32 -9.51 -14.14
C LYS A 109 -25.38 -8.31 -14.33
N PRO A 110 -25.00 -7.98 -15.58
CA PRO A 110 -24.01 -6.94 -15.88
C PRO A 110 -24.28 -5.58 -15.22
N HIS A 111 -25.55 -5.15 -15.14
CA HIS A 111 -25.93 -3.88 -14.52
C HIS A 111 -25.62 -3.82 -13.02
N SER A 112 -25.46 -4.96 -12.35
CA SER A 112 -25.14 -5.03 -10.91
C SER A 112 -23.65 -4.99 -10.61
N VAL A 113 -22.78 -5.18 -11.62
CA VAL A 113 -21.32 -5.31 -11.44
C VAL A 113 -20.69 -4.03 -10.89
N ALA A 114 -21.08 -2.87 -11.43
CA ALA A 114 -20.53 -1.59 -10.97
C ALA A 114 -20.92 -1.31 -9.50
N LEU A 115 -22.19 -1.52 -9.16
CA LEU A 115 -22.67 -1.36 -7.79
C LEU A 115 -22.02 -2.38 -6.85
N PHE A 116 -21.82 -3.63 -7.29
CA PHE A 116 -21.15 -4.66 -6.51
C PHE A 116 -19.71 -4.25 -6.19
N ALA A 117 -18.97 -3.79 -7.20
CA ALA A 117 -17.59 -3.34 -7.04
C ALA A 117 -17.50 -2.14 -6.08
N ALA A 118 -18.40 -1.16 -6.22
CA ALA A 118 -18.48 -0.02 -5.31
C ALA A 118 -18.78 -0.47 -3.87
N THR A 119 -19.79 -1.32 -3.66
CA THR A 119 -20.14 -1.83 -2.32
C THR A 119 -18.99 -2.65 -1.72
N ALA A 120 -18.34 -3.52 -2.50
CA ALA A 120 -17.19 -4.31 -2.03
C ALA A 120 -16.03 -3.41 -1.63
N TRP A 121 -15.76 -2.36 -2.41
CA TRP A 121 -14.77 -1.35 -2.06
C TRP A 121 -15.15 -0.59 -0.79
N SER A 122 -16.41 -0.19 -0.64
CA SER A 122 -16.90 0.51 0.56
C SER A 122 -16.80 -0.36 1.82
N VAL A 123 -17.08 -1.67 1.72
CA VAL A 123 -16.86 -2.64 2.81
C VAL A 123 -15.38 -2.72 3.17
N TRP A 124 -14.51 -2.88 2.17
CA TRP A 124 -13.06 -2.91 2.39
C TRP A 124 -12.55 -1.61 3.02
N TYR A 125 -13.06 -0.47 2.55
CA TYR A 125 -12.72 0.86 3.04
C TYR A 125 -13.16 1.03 4.50
N HIS A 126 -14.39 0.64 4.84
CA HIS A 126 -14.88 0.61 6.22
C HIS A 126 -13.96 -0.23 7.11
N LYS A 127 -13.66 -1.48 6.71
CA LYS A 127 -12.77 -2.38 7.48
C LYS A 127 -11.39 -1.75 7.72
N ASN A 128 -10.82 -1.10 6.70
CA ASN A 128 -9.52 -0.45 6.85
C ASN A 128 -9.56 0.77 7.76
N LYS A 129 -10.61 1.58 7.71
CA LYS A 129 -10.77 2.69 8.64
C LYS A 129 -10.92 2.22 10.08
N THR A 130 -11.75 1.20 10.32
CA THR A 130 -11.88 0.57 11.63
C THR A 130 -10.51 0.07 12.13
N ARG A 131 -9.70 -0.56 11.26
CA ARG A 131 -8.34 -1.01 11.60
C ARG A 131 -7.41 0.14 12.01
N LEU A 132 -7.60 1.33 11.44
CA LEU A 132 -6.81 2.51 11.74
C LEU A 132 -7.41 3.33 12.90
N ASN A 133 -8.42 2.81 13.61
CA ASN A 133 -9.19 3.53 14.62
C ASN A 133 -9.74 4.88 14.12
N GLU A 134 -10.03 4.95 12.82
CA GLU A 134 -10.68 6.10 12.20
C GLU A 134 -12.20 5.96 12.31
N THR A 135 -12.91 7.09 12.36
CA THR A 135 -14.37 7.12 12.37
C THR A 135 -14.93 6.54 11.08
N THR A 136 -15.89 5.60 11.20
CA THR A 136 -16.57 4.96 10.08
C THR A 136 -18.06 5.27 10.06
N LEU A 137 -18.66 5.19 8.87
CA LEU A 137 -20.11 5.15 8.73
C LEU A 137 -20.64 3.84 9.32
N PRO A 138 -21.86 3.82 9.88
CA PRO A 138 -22.52 2.57 10.26
C PRO A 138 -22.66 1.62 9.07
N LEU A 139 -22.60 0.31 9.31
CA LEU A 139 -22.67 -0.71 8.25
C LEU A 139 -23.93 -0.56 7.40
N GLU A 140 -25.05 -0.17 8.01
CA GLU A 140 -26.35 0.01 7.37
C GLU A 140 -26.34 1.14 6.33
N LYS A 141 -25.39 2.07 6.44
CA LYS A 141 -25.23 3.21 5.53
C LYS A 141 -24.27 2.92 4.38
N ILE A 142 -23.52 1.81 4.41
CA ILE A 142 -22.54 1.46 3.36
C ILE A 142 -23.21 1.32 2.00
N THR A 143 -24.39 0.69 1.97
CA THR A 143 -25.12 0.46 0.72
C THR A 143 -25.57 1.78 0.08
N ASP A 144 -26.07 2.72 0.90
CA ASP A 144 -26.50 4.03 0.41
C ASP A 144 -25.29 4.84 -0.08
N PHE A 145 -24.18 4.80 0.67
CA PHE A 145 -22.91 5.41 0.27
C PHE A 145 -22.40 4.88 -1.08
N ALA A 146 -22.48 3.56 -1.33
CA ALA A 146 -22.06 2.97 -2.60
C ALA A 146 -22.94 3.42 -3.77
N ARG A 147 -24.26 3.55 -3.57
CA ARG A 147 -25.17 4.07 -4.60
C ARG A 147 -24.90 5.55 -4.91
N ASP A 148 -24.71 6.36 -3.87
CA ASP A 148 -24.40 7.78 -4.02
C ASP A 148 -23.08 7.95 -4.77
N TYR A 149 -22.06 7.16 -4.44
CA TYR A 149 -20.77 7.15 -5.14
C TYR A 149 -20.91 6.86 -6.64
N ILE A 150 -21.66 5.82 -7.02
CA ILE A 150 -21.90 5.47 -8.43
C ILE A 150 -22.70 6.58 -9.14
N ARG A 151 -23.70 7.15 -8.48
CA ARG A 151 -24.51 8.24 -9.03
C ARG A 151 -23.64 9.46 -9.32
N ASP A 152 -22.81 9.86 -8.36
CA ASP A 152 -21.95 11.03 -8.48
C ASP A 152 -20.89 10.81 -9.57
N PHE A 153 -20.28 9.63 -9.62
CA PHE A 153 -19.34 9.24 -10.68
C PHE A 153 -19.97 9.35 -12.07
N ASN A 154 -21.19 8.81 -12.25
CA ASN A 154 -21.90 8.89 -13.52
C ASN A 154 -22.27 10.32 -13.90
N ASN A 155 -22.61 11.16 -12.93
CA ASN A 155 -22.89 12.58 -13.16
C ASN A 155 -21.64 13.34 -13.61
N LEU A 156 -20.47 13.03 -13.03
CA LEU A 156 -19.20 13.64 -13.41
C LEU A 156 -18.75 13.26 -14.83
N ILE A 157 -19.05 12.04 -15.28
CA ILE A 157 -18.73 11.60 -16.66
C ILE A 157 -19.64 12.28 -17.70
N LYS A 158 -20.87 12.64 -17.32
CA LYS A 158 -21.80 13.34 -18.22
C LYS A 158 -21.44 14.80 -18.46
N ILE A 159 -20.57 15.38 -17.61
CA ILE A 159 -19.97 16.69 -17.90
C ILE A 159 -19.16 16.49 -19.18
N PRO A 160 -19.49 17.19 -20.30
CA PRO A 160 -18.68 17.12 -21.50
C PRO A 160 -17.24 17.33 -21.07
N PRO A 161 -16.27 16.52 -21.52
CA PRO A 161 -14.89 16.80 -21.22
C PRO A 161 -14.69 18.26 -21.63
N CYS A 162 -14.46 19.14 -20.63
CA CYS A 162 -13.87 20.43 -20.92
C CYS A 162 -12.74 20.08 -21.87
N SER A 163 -12.70 20.74 -23.03
CA SER A 163 -11.68 20.56 -24.07
C SER A 163 -10.32 20.98 -23.50
N ARG A 164 -9.87 20.25 -22.47
CA ARG A 164 -8.49 19.97 -22.24
C ARG A 164 -8.17 19.14 -23.46
N TYR A 165 -7.66 19.80 -24.49
CA TYR A 165 -6.87 19.15 -25.52
C TYR A 165 -6.19 17.98 -24.85
N ALA A 166 -6.44 16.76 -25.34
CA ALA A 166 -5.77 15.58 -24.85
C ALA A 166 -4.28 15.77 -25.20
N VAL A 167 -3.58 16.57 -24.40
CA VAL A 167 -2.15 16.68 -24.40
C VAL A 167 -1.74 15.26 -24.11
N GLN A 168 -1.18 14.65 -25.15
CA GLN A 168 -0.73 13.28 -25.16
C GLN A 168 -0.07 13.00 -23.80
N ARG A 169 -0.68 12.15 -22.96
CA ARG A 169 -0.13 11.81 -21.63
C ARG A 169 1.13 10.93 -21.74
N ARG A 170 1.77 10.90 -22.91
CA ARG A 170 3.07 10.27 -23.07
C ARG A 170 4.09 11.28 -22.55
N TRP A 171 4.93 10.83 -21.61
CA TRP A 171 5.99 11.66 -21.09
C TRP A 171 6.87 12.14 -22.26
N CYS A 172 7.00 13.46 -22.42
CA CYS A 172 7.92 14.08 -23.36
C CYS A 172 9.05 14.79 -22.59
N PRO A 173 10.29 14.72 -23.09
CA PRO A 173 11.38 15.50 -22.52
C PRO A 173 11.08 17.00 -22.57
N PRO A 174 11.62 17.78 -21.62
CA PRO A 174 11.56 19.24 -21.70
C PRO A 174 12.39 19.75 -22.90
N VAL A 175 12.14 20.99 -23.30
CA VAL A 175 13.01 21.71 -24.25
C VAL A 175 14.47 21.74 -23.76
N PRO A 176 15.46 21.88 -24.67
CA PRO A 176 16.87 22.03 -24.30
C PRO A 176 17.08 23.07 -23.19
N ASP A 177 18.05 22.82 -22.30
CA ASP A 177 18.40 23.65 -21.14
C ASP A 177 17.35 23.75 -20.02
N TYR A 178 16.21 23.09 -20.17
CA TYR A 178 15.23 22.94 -19.10
C TYR A 178 15.27 21.55 -18.48
N TRP A 179 14.98 21.50 -17.19
CA TRP A 179 14.77 20.26 -16.46
C TRP A 179 13.30 20.05 -16.15
N LYS A 180 12.90 18.79 -16.12
CA LYS A 180 11.54 18.38 -15.79
C LYS A 180 11.53 17.65 -14.46
N VAL A 181 10.84 18.22 -13.49
CA VAL A 181 10.62 17.64 -12.16
C VAL A 181 9.27 16.95 -12.16
N ASN A 182 9.27 15.63 -11.97
CA ASN A 182 8.05 14.85 -11.82
C ASN A 182 7.97 14.35 -10.38
N PHE A 183 6.79 14.39 -9.79
CA PHE A 183 6.55 13.89 -8.45
C PHE A 183 5.28 13.04 -8.40
N HIS A 184 5.26 12.08 -7.49
CA HIS A 184 4.08 11.28 -7.16
C HIS A 184 4.25 10.74 -5.74
N GLY A 185 3.27 10.99 -4.87
CA GLY A 185 3.39 10.65 -3.45
C GLY A 185 4.58 11.37 -2.79
N ILE A 186 5.68 10.68 -2.51
CA ILE A 186 6.90 11.30 -1.92
C ILE A 186 8.14 11.02 -2.78
N GLY A 187 7.91 10.48 -3.98
CA GLY A 187 8.97 10.28 -4.97
C GLY A 187 9.10 11.50 -5.86
N VAL A 188 10.34 11.91 -6.14
CA VAL A 188 10.66 12.98 -7.11
C VAL A 188 11.71 12.46 -8.08
N VAL A 189 11.53 12.76 -9.37
CA VAL A 189 12.52 12.45 -10.42
C VAL A 189 12.73 13.69 -11.28
N ILE A 190 13.98 14.13 -11.37
CA ILE A 190 14.43 15.24 -12.21
C ILE A 190 15.10 14.66 -13.46
N ARG A 191 14.67 15.11 -14.64
CA ARG A 191 15.22 14.68 -15.93
C ARG A 191 15.66 15.88 -16.77
N ASN A 192 16.72 15.71 -17.55
CA ASN A 192 17.14 16.69 -18.56
C ASN A 192 16.32 16.55 -19.86
N SER A 193 16.60 17.41 -20.84
CA SER A 193 16.03 17.40 -22.21
C SER A 193 16.32 16.13 -23.01
N ASN A 194 17.34 15.36 -22.64
CA ASN A 194 17.60 14.03 -23.23
C ASN A 194 16.80 12.90 -22.54
N GLY A 195 15.95 13.25 -21.56
CA GLY A 195 15.19 12.32 -20.74
C GLY A 195 15.96 11.48 -19.75
N LYS A 196 17.27 11.73 -19.62
CA LYS A 196 18.13 11.09 -18.61
C LYS A 196 17.78 11.63 -17.23
N VAL A 197 17.69 10.73 -16.26
CA VAL A 197 17.53 11.10 -14.84
C VAL A 197 18.80 11.79 -14.37
N ARG A 198 18.65 13.02 -13.85
CA ARG A 198 19.73 13.80 -13.23
C ARG A 198 19.75 13.59 -11.72
N ALA A 199 18.57 13.48 -11.12
CA ALA A 199 18.43 13.25 -9.69
C ALA A 199 17.10 12.55 -9.39
N ALA A 200 17.07 11.78 -8.31
CA ALA A 200 15.86 11.18 -7.79
C ALA A 200 15.87 11.26 -6.26
N LEU A 201 14.67 11.40 -5.68
CA LEU A 201 14.45 11.44 -4.24
C LEU A 201 13.29 10.52 -3.90
N SER A 202 13.41 9.80 -2.80
CA SER A 202 12.29 9.12 -2.14
C SER A 202 12.45 9.32 -0.64
N GLU A 203 11.43 9.85 0.00
CA GLU A 203 11.47 10.17 1.43
C GLU A 203 10.32 9.47 2.17
N LYS A 204 10.54 9.12 3.43
CA LYS A 204 9.48 8.62 4.31
C LYS A 204 8.95 9.78 5.13
N ILE A 205 7.64 9.99 5.10
CA ILE A 205 6.96 10.99 5.95
C ILE A 205 5.93 10.33 6.85
N LYS A 206 5.53 11.02 7.91
CA LYS A 206 4.32 10.66 8.66
C LYS A 206 3.11 10.84 7.75
N LYS A 207 2.24 9.82 7.67
CA LYS A 207 1.04 9.82 6.81
C LYS A 207 0.19 11.08 7.12
N PRO A 208 0.00 11.99 6.15
CA PRO A 208 -0.86 13.14 6.34
C PRO A 208 -2.34 12.71 6.41
N PRO A 209 -3.23 13.56 6.95
CA PRO A 209 -4.62 13.19 7.16
C PRO A 209 -5.41 13.05 5.85
N THR A 210 -4.97 13.68 4.76
CA THR A 210 -5.65 13.59 3.45
C THR A 210 -4.67 13.41 2.29
N VAL A 211 -5.19 12.94 1.15
CA VAL A 211 -4.41 12.76 -0.09
C VAL A 211 -4.04 14.11 -0.69
N GLU A 212 -4.89 15.13 -0.55
CA GLU A 212 -4.62 16.48 -1.02
C GLU A 212 -3.41 17.09 -0.31
N ILE A 213 -3.30 16.87 1.01
CA ILE A 213 -2.13 17.30 1.80
C ILE A 213 -0.89 16.50 1.37
N LEU A 214 -1.03 15.20 1.08
CA LEU A 214 0.09 14.39 0.57
C LEU A 214 0.62 14.95 -0.75
N GLU A 215 -0.26 15.25 -1.72
CA GLU A 215 0.12 15.81 -3.02
C GLU A 215 0.72 17.21 -2.88
N LEU A 216 0.21 18.03 -1.96
CA LEU A 216 0.80 19.35 -1.66
C LEU A 216 2.22 19.22 -1.09
N LEU A 217 2.43 18.29 -0.16
CA LEU A 217 3.76 18.01 0.40
C LEU A 217 4.71 17.45 -0.66
N ALA A 218 4.21 16.59 -1.55
CA ALA A 218 4.93 16.06 -2.70
C ALA A 218 5.46 17.17 -3.60
N ALA A 219 4.56 18.08 -4.00
CA ALA A 219 4.87 19.22 -4.85
C ALA A 219 5.88 20.16 -4.18
N LYS A 220 5.65 20.48 -2.90
CA LYS A 220 6.58 21.31 -2.10
C LYS A 220 7.98 20.68 -2.06
N ARG A 221 8.08 19.37 -1.79
CA ARG A 221 9.37 18.68 -1.72
C ARG A 221 10.05 18.63 -3.09
N ALA A 222 9.28 18.43 -4.16
CA ALA A 222 9.80 18.43 -5.52
C ALA A 222 10.48 19.76 -5.88
N VAL A 223 9.85 20.89 -5.54
CA VAL A 223 10.43 22.22 -5.73
C VAL A 223 11.72 22.38 -4.91
N LEU A 224 11.71 22.04 -3.63
CA LEU A 224 12.90 22.14 -2.78
C LEU A 224 14.06 21.27 -3.30
N PHE A 225 13.77 20.03 -3.69
CA PHE A 225 14.77 19.13 -4.26
C PHE A 225 15.37 19.65 -5.58
N SER A 226 14.56 20.34 -6.40
CA SER A 226 15.05 20.99 -7.62
C SER A 226 16.05 22.12 -7.33
N LEU A 227 15.82 22.90 -6.27
CA LEU A 227 16.75 23.95 -5.85
C LEU A 227 18.05 23.37 -5.26
N GLU A 228 17.94 22.33 -4.44
CA GLU A 228 19.09 21.61 -3.87
C GLU A 228 20.01 21.02 -4.95
N THR A 229 19.42 20.51 -6.04
CA THR A 229 20.17 19.89 -7.14
C THR A 229 20.78 20.93 -8.08
N ALA A 230 20.07 22.01 -8.39
CA ALA A 230 20.61 23.14 -9.15
C ALA A 230 21.81 23.80 -8.45
N GLY A 231 21.74 23.98 -7.13
CA GLY A 231 22.85 24.55 -6.34
C GLY A 231 24.08 23.66 -6.22
N ARG A 232 23.96 22.34 -6.48
CA ARG A 232 25.10 21.39 -6.46
C ARG A 232 25.84 21.35 -7.79
N GLU A 233 25.18 21.57 -8.92
CA GLU A 233 25.86 21.64 -10.22
C GLU A 233 26.72 22.92 -10.34
N LEU A 234 26.31 24.03 -9.72
CA LEU A 234 27.13 25.26 -9.66
C LEU A 234 28.38 25.16 -8.76
N LYS A 235 28.48 24.12 -7.92
CA LYS A 235 29.65 23.84 -7.08
C LYS A 235 30.55 22.71 -7.62
N GLY A 236 30.21 22.16 -8.79
CA GLY A 236 30.85 20.99 -9.39
C GLY A 236 31.65 21.27 -10.65
N VAL A 237 32.16 22.49 -10.83
CA VAL A 237 33.07 22.87 -11.91
C VAL A 237 34.26 23.60 -11.29
N THR A 238 35.32 22.84 -10.97
CA THR A 238 36.70 23.36 -10.96
C THR A 238 37.23 23.42 -12.37
#